data_AF-C9LYP7-F1
#
_entry.id   AF-C9LYP7-F1
#
_cell.length_a   1.000
_cell.length_b   1.000
_cell.length_c   1.000
_cell.angle_alpha   90.00
_cell.angle_beta   90.00
_cell.angle_gamma   90.00
#
_symmetry.space_group_name_H-M   'P 1'
#
loop_
_entity.id
_entity.type
_entity.pdbx_description
1 polymer ?
#
loop_
_entity_poly.entity_id
_entity_poly.type
_entity_poly.pdbx_seq_one_letter_code
_entity_poly.pdbx_strand_id
1 'polypeptide(L)'
;MSESYHYRRIPKPPPEAKAQEKTRGRNTKRNLALVILGLGYALYTHDVPLLIAAVSILLFFLQPLAEKYLGSFGKATSGFLRGIGIALFIGAIAMLFL
;
A
#
# COMPACT_ATOMS: atom_id res chain seq x y z
N MET A 1 -44.56 -40.87 4.72
CA MET A 1 -43.25 -40.76 4.04
C MET A 1 -43.18 -39.39 3.40
N SER A 2 -42.45 -38.46 4.01
CA SER A 2 -42.14 -37.16 3.42
C SER A 2 -40.81 -36.71 4.02
N GLU A 3 -39.77 -36.85 3.22
CA GLU A 3 -38.38 -36.65 3.58
C GLU A 3 -38.11 -35.19 3.97
N SER A 4 -37.60 -35.01 5.18
CA SER A 4 -37.07 -33.74 5.67
C SER A 4 -35.82 -33.40 4.87
N TYR A 5 -35.89 -32.33 4.07
CA TYR A 5 -34.75 -31.76 3.37
C TYR A 5 -33.67 -31.34 4.37
N HIS A 6 -32.70 -32.22 4.59
CA HIS A 6 -31.47 -31.90 5.30
C HIS A 6 -30.68 -30.88 4.50
N TYR A 7 -30.83 -29.60 4.86
CA TYR A 7 -29.97 -28.52 4.42
C TYR A 7 -28.55 -28.81 4.93
N ARG A 8 -27.75 -29.46 4.07
CA ARG A 8 -26.34 -29.74 4.29
C ARG A 8 -25.65 -28.40 4.52
N ARG A 9 -25.27 -28.10 5.78
CA ARG A 9 -24.47 -26.91 6.13
C ARG A 9 -23.15 -27.00 5.39
N ILE A 10 -23.07 -26.38 4.22
CA ILE A 10 -21.81 -26.11 3.56
C ILE A 10 -21.06 -25.17 4.50
N PRO A 11 -19.90 -25.56 5.08
CA PRO A 11 -19.11 -24.63 5.87
C PRO A 11 -18.74 -23.45 4.97
N LYS A 12 -19.14 -22.24 5.37
CA LYS A 12 -18.70 -21.01 4.69
C LYS A 12 -17.17 -21.06 4.57
N PRO A 13 -16.58 -20.71 3.41
CA PRO A 13 -15.15 -20.60 3.29
C PRO A 13 -14.62 -19.67 4.40
N PRO A 14 -13.49 -20.01 5.03
CA PRO A 14 -12.96 -19.24 6.15
C PRO A 14 -12.73 -17.79 5.70
N PRO A 15 -12.89 -16.81 6.60
CA PRO A 15 -12.79 -15.39 6.26
C PRO A 15 -11.36 -15.03 5.82
N GLU A 16 -11.09 -15.11 4.51
CA GLU A 16 -9.84 -14.73 3.86
C GLU A 16 -9.42 -13.28 4.19
N ALA A 17 -10.41 -12.44 4.50
CA ALA A 17 -10.22 -11.05 4.90
C ALA A 17 -9.25 -10.89 6.09
N LYS A 18 -9.30 -11.77 7.09
CA LYS A 18 -8.45 -11.63 8.30
C LYS A 18 -7.00 -12.04 8.05
N ALA A 19 -6.76 -12.99 7.14
CA ALA A 19 -5.42 -13.42 6.78
C ALA A 19 -4.71 -12.41 5.87
N GLN A 20 -5.46 -11.79 4.95
CA GLN A 20 -4.93 -10.71 4.10
C GLN A 20 -4.57 -9.47 4.91
N GLU A 21 -5.39 -9.07 5.89
CA GLU A 21 -5.10 -7.91 6.75
C GLU A 21 -3.83 -8.12 7.60
N LYS A 22 -3.66 -9.32 8.18
CA LYS A 22 -2.48 -9.66 8.99
C LYS A 22 -1.20 -9.71 8.15
N THR A 23 -1.28 -10.17 6.90
CA THR A 23 -0.16 -10.23 5.95
C THR A 23 0.16 -8.83 5.38
N ARG A 24 -0.87 -8.02 5.11
CA ARG A 24 -0.74 -6.61 4.71
C ARG A 24 0.00 -5.79 5.77
N GLY A 25 -0.30 -5.99 7.06
CA GLY A 25 0.41 -5.32 8.16
C GLY A 25 1.90 -5.69 8.26
N ARG A 26 2.25 -6.96 8.06
CA ARG A 26 3.65 -7.42 8.07
C ARG A 26 4.44 -6.90 6.87
N ASN A 27 3.83 -6.91 5.69
CA ASN A 27 4.45 -6.38 4.46
C ASN A 27 4.59 -4.86 4.51
N THR A 28 3.65 -4.16 5.16
CA THR A 28 3.72 -2.70 5.37
C THR A 28 4.95 -2.33 6.19
N LYS A 29 5.23 -3.02 7.31
CA LYS A 29 6.42 -2.74 8.14
C LYS A 29 7.72 -2.98 7.38
N ARG A 30 7.82 -4.08 6.63
CA ARG A 30 9.00 -4.41 5.84
C ARG A 30 9.22 -3.39 4.70
N ASN A 31 8.16 -3.06 3.98
CA ASN A 31 8.23 -2.08 2.90
C ASN A 31 8.58 -0.69 3.44
N LEU A 32 8.07 -0.29 4.61
CA LEU A 32 8.45 0.96 5.25
C LEU A 32 9.94 0.98 5.66
N ALA A 33 10.44 -0.12 6.22
CA ALA A 33 11.86 -0.26 6.53
C ALA A 33 12.74 -0.15 5.28
N LEU A 34 12.33 -0.79 4.17
CA LEU A 34 13.01 -0.67 2.88
C LEU A 34 12.97 0.75 2.32
N VAL A 35 11.85 1.47 2.47
CA VAL A 35 11.76 2.88 2.08
C VAL A 35 12.72 3.71 2.90
N ILE A 36 12.77 3.56 4.22
CA ILE A 36 13.66 4.34 5.09
C ILE A 36 15.13 4.07 4.75
N LEU A 37 15.49 2.79 4.56
CA LEU A 37 16.84 2.41 4.14
C LEU A 37 17.18 2.97 2.75
N GLY A 38 16.25 2.88 1.80
CA GLY A 38 16.42 3.44 0.46
C GLY A 38 16.55 4.96 0.47
N LEU A 39 15.81 5.66 1.33
CA LEU A 39 15.87 7.12 1.49
C LEU A 39 17.20 7.54 2.12
N GLY A 40 17.65 6.81 3.15
CA GLY A 40 18.96 7.05 3.78
C GLY A 40 20.12 6.79 2.83
N TYR A 41 20.04 5.71 2.05
CA TYR A 41 21.02 5.41 1.01
C TYR A 41 21.00 6.47 -0.10
N ALA A 42 19.84 6.84 -0.62
CA ALA A 42 19.70 7.86 -1.66
C ALA A 42 20.24 9.23 -1.22
N LEU A 43 20.02 9.61 0.04
CA LEU A 43 20.59 10.84 0.60
C LEU A 43 22.12 10.76 0.72
N TYR A 44 22.65 9.58 1.07
CA TYR A 44 24.09 9.37 1.19
C TYR A 44 24.80 9.33 -0.18
N THR A 45 24.20 8.71 -1.19
CA THR A 45 24.75 8.61 -2.55
C THR A 45 24.34 9.75 -3.46
N HIS A 46 23.54 10.70 -2.98
CA HIS A 46 22.92 11.77 -3.77
C HIS A 46 22.17 11.24 -5.01
N ASP A 47 21.60 10.04 -4.91
CA ASP A 47 20.87 9.38 -5.98
C ASP A 47 19.44 9.93 -6.04
N VAL A 48 19.28 11.01 -6.83
CA VAL A 48 18.01 11.73 -7.01
C VAL A 48 16.88 10.81 -7.50
N PRO A 49 17.07 9.93 -8.50
CA PRO A 49 16.06 8.95 -8.91
C PRO A 49 15.58 8.06 -7.76
N LEU A 50 16.52 7.52 -6.97
CA LEU A 50 16.19 6.64 -5.85
C LEU A 50 15.46 7.41 -4.73
N LEU A 51 15.82 8.67 -4.52
CA LEU A 51 15.17 9.55 -3.54
C LEU A 51 13.72 9.82 -3.95
N ILE A 52 13.46 10.12 -5.21
CA ILE A 52 12.11 10.30 -5.75
C ILE A 52 11.30 9.00 -5.64
N ALA A 53 11.91 7.85 -5.96
CA ALA A 53 11.27 6.56 -5.81
C ALA A 53 10.88 6.28 -4.35
N ALA A 54 11.79 6.53 -3.39
CA ALA A 54 11.51 6.36 -1.97
C ALA A 54 10.36 7.27 -1.49
N VAL A 55 10.33 8.52 -1.92
CA VAL A 55 9.25 9.49 -1.60
C VAL A 55 7.91 9.03 -2.20
N SER A 56 7.91 8.52 -3.43
CA SER A 56 6.68 8.00 -4.06
C SER A 56 6.08 6.84 -3.28
N ILE A 57 6.89 5.89 -2.81
CA ILE A 57 6.44 4.76 -2.02
C ILE A 57 5.96 5.24 -0.64
N LEU A 58 6.62 6.26 -0.07
CA LEU A 58 6.18 6.87 1.18
C LEU A 58 4.79 7.49 1.06
N LEU A 59 4.49 8.16 -0.05
CA LEU A 59 3.15 8.69 -0.35
C LEU A 59 2.10 7.57 -0.45
N PHE A 60 2.45 6.41 -0.99
CA PHE A 60 1.57 5.23 -0.97
C PHE A 60 1.29 4.72 0.45
N PHE A 61 2.26 4.82 1.38
CA PHE A 61 2.04 4.51 2.79
C PHE A 61 1.17 5.54 3.50
N LEU A 62 1.22 6.81 3.09
CA LEU A 62 0.38 7.85 3.66
C LEU A 62 -1.09 7.76 3.20
N GLN A 63 -1.41 7.10 2.07
CA GLN A 63 -2.80 6.90 1.61
C GLN A 63 -3.72 6.26 2.67
N PRO A 64 -3.42 5.04 3.19
CA PRO A 64 -4.26 4.42 4.22
C PRO A 64 -4.22 5.18 5.56
N LEU A 65 -3.14 5.94 5.81
CA LEU A 65 -3.04 6.78 7.00
C LEU A 65 -3.97 7.99 6.86
N ALA A 66 -4.01 8.64 5.69
CA ALA A 66 -4.92 9.74 5.40
C ALA A 66 -6.38 9.29 5.44
N GLU A 67 -6.71 8.13 4.89
CA GLU A 67 -8.07 7.57 5.01
C GLU A 67 -8.46 7.29 6.46
N LYS A 68 -7.50 6.88 7.30
CA LYS A 68 -7.74 6.56 8.71
C LYS A 68 -7.84 7.80 9.61
N TYR A 69 -7.09 8.86 9.32
CA TYR A 69 -7.03 10.06 10.17
C TYR A 69 -7.82 11.26 9.66
N LEU A 70 -8.08 11.40 8.35
CA LEU A 70 -8.76 12.58 7.78
C LEU A 70 -10.27 12.38 7.51
N GLY A 71 -10.84 11.20 7.81
CA GLY A 71 -12.28 10.96 7.69
C GLY A 71 -12.83 11.27 6.29
N SER A 72 -13.75 12.23 6.17
CA SER A 72 -14.41 12.59 4.90
C SER A 72 -13.45 13.14 3.83
N PHE A 73 -12.39 13.84 4.23
CA PHE A 73 -11.35 14.33 3.31
C PHE A 73 -10.33 13.26 2.92
N GLY A 74 -10.25 12.17 3.70
CA GLY A 74 -9.27 11.10 3.50
C GLY A 74 -9.34 10.46 2.11
N LYS A 75 -10.54 10.40 1.50
CA LYS A 75 -10.75 9.81 0.15
C LYS A 75 -10.23 10.70 -0.98
N ALA A 76 -10.37 12.02 -0.84
CA ALA A 76 -9.83 12.97 -1.81
C ALA A 76 -8.31 13.07 -1.68
N THR A 77 -7.82 13.14 -0.44
CA THR A 77 -6.39 13.16 -0.13
C THR A 77 -5.71 11.86 -0.56
N SER A 78 -6.33 10.68 -0.37
CA SER A 78 -5.76 9.42 -0.82
C SER A 78 -5.68 9.32 -2.34
N GLY A 79 -6.70 9.78 -3.06
CA GLY A 79 -6.68 9.90 -4.52
C GLY A 79 -5.57 10.83 -5.03
N PHE A 80 -5.39 11.98 -4.38
CA PHE A 80 -4.34 12.94 -4.71
C PHE A 80 -2.93 12.39 -4.44
N LEU A 81 -2.71 11.77 -3.27
CA LEU A 81 -1.46 11.11 -2.94
C LEU A 81 -1.13 9.98 -3.91
N ARG A 82 -2.14 9.28 -4.42
CA ARG A 82 -1.96 8.25 -5.44
C ARG A 82 -1.54 8.84 -6.78
N GLY A 83 -2.17 9.94 -7.20
CA GLY A 83 -1.78 10.66 -8.40
C GLY A 83 -0.33 11.16 -8.34
N ILE A 84 0.04 11.85 -7.25
CA ILE A 84 1.41 12.32 -7.04
C ILE A 84 2.39 11.16 -6.95
N GLY A 85 2.06 10.10 -6.20
CA GLY A 85 2.92 8.92 -6.08
C GLY A 85 3.22 8.29 -7.45
N ILE A 86 2.21 8.14 -8.31
CA ILE A 86 2.40 7.60 -9.66
C ILE A 86 3.23 8.56 -10.53
N ALA A 87 2.93 9.85 -10.50
CA ALA A 87 3.69 10.85 -11.27
C ALA A 87 5.17 10.90 -10.87
N LEU A 88 5.46 10.88 -9.56
CA LEU A 88 6.83 10.82 -9.04
C LEU A 88 7.52 9.50 -9.40
N PHE A 89 6.81 8.38 -9.33
CA PHE A 89 7.38 7.09 -9.70
C PHE A 89 7.76 7.03 -11.19
N ILE A 90 6.87 7.52 -12.06
CA ILE A 90 7.16 7.64 -13.50
C ILE A 90 8.32 8.61 -13.73
N GLY A 91 8.35 9.74 -13.02
CA GLY A 91 9.45 10.71 -13.09
C GLY A 91 10.80 10.11 -12.65
N ALA A 92 10.82 9.31 -11.58
CA ALA A 92 12.02 8.61 -11.14
C ALA A 92 12.51 7.61 -12.20
N ILE A 93 11.60 6.86 -12.84
CA ILE A 93 11.96 5.95 -13.93
C ILE A 93 12.52 6.75 -15.12
N ALA A 94 11.87 7.84 -15.51
CA ALA A 94 12.34 8.67 -16.61
C ALA A 94 13.76 9.22 -16.37
N MET A 95 14.09 9.59 -15.13
CA MET A 95 15.44 10.02 -14.76
C MET A 95 16.50 8.92 -14.84
N LEU A 96 16.15 7.64 -14.79
CA LEU A 96 17.13 6.55 -14.96
C LEU A 96 17.62 6.42 -16.40
N PHE A 97 16.90 7.00 -17.36
CA PHE A 97 17.23 6.96 -18.79
C PHE A 97 17.76 8.30 -19.32
N LEU A 98 18.05 9.25 -18.43
CA LEU A 98 18.53 10.58 -18.73
C LEU A 98 19.98 10.75 -18.25
#